data_AF-A0A353LY97-F1
#
_entry.id   AF-A0A353LY97-F1
#
_cell.length_a   1.000
_cell.length_b   1.000
_cell.length_c   1.000
_cell.angle_alpha   90.00
_cell.angle_beta   90.00
_cell.angle_gamma   90.00
#
_symmetry.space_group_name_H-M   'P 1'
#
loop_
_entity.id
_entity.type
_entity.pdbx_description
1 polymer ?
#
loop_
_entity_poly.entity_id
_entity_poly.type
_entity_poly.pdbx_seq_one_letter_code
_entity_poly.pdbx_strand_id
1 'polypeptide(L)'
;MTKARVTLKDIAKAAGVSAATVSHVLNDTAPISTETSARILEIVKDLNYEPNMLARNLRKQETRTIGFIANTVMSDLVPNMMGGAMQAAVDRGYNL
;
A
#
# COMPACT_ATOMS: atom_id res chain seq x y z
N MET A 1 -24.90 5.02 8.26
CA MET A 1 -24.57 5.14 6.82
C MET A 1 -23.07 5.20 6.69
N THR A 2 -22.44 4.16 6.14
CA THR A 2 -20.97 4.04 6.06
C THR A 2 -20.45 5.05 5.03
N LYS A 3 -19.70 6.06 5.48
CA LYS A 3 -19.09 7.08 4.60
C LYS A 3 -18.22 6.36 3.56
N ALA A 4 -18.57 6.45 2.28
CA ALA A 4 -17.81 5.82 1.21
C ALA A 4 -16.38 6.36 1.22
N ARG A 5 -15.38 5.46 1.29
CA ARG A 5 -13.97 5.84 1.22
C ARG A 5 -13.69 6.46 -0.16
N VAL A 6 -12.95 7.57 -0.17
CA VAL A 6 -12.48 8.20 -1.39
C VAL A 6 -11.66 7.19 -2.19
N THR A 7 -11.93 7.10 -3.49
CA THR A 7 -11.24 6.19 -4.40
C THR A 7 -10.37 6.95 -5.39
N LEU A 8 -9.49 6.22 -6.09
CA LEU A 8 -8.69 6.75 -7.20
C LEU A 8 -9.56 7.39 -8.30
N LYS A 9 -10.80 6.92 -8.48
CA LYS A 9 -11.74 7.48 -9.46
C LYS A 9 -12.23 8.86 -9.06
N ASP A 10 -12.41 9.09 -7.75
CA ASP A 10 -12.86 10.38 -7.22
C ASP A 10 -11.76 11.43 -7.37
N ILE A 11 -10.51 11.05 -7.05
CA ILE A 11 -9.33 11.89 -7.29
C ILE A 11 -9.16 12.19 -8.78
N ALA A 12 -9.28 11.17 -9.64
CA ALA A 12 -9.16 11.33 -11.09
C ALA A 12 -10.19 12.31 -11.66
N LYS A 13 -11.44 12.23 -11.17
CA LYS A 13 -12.53 13.14 -11.55
C LYS A 13 -12.26 14.58 -11.09
N ALA A 14 -11.81 14.76 -9.85
CA ALA A 14 -11.46 16.08 -9.31
C ALA A 14 -10.25 16.70 -10.04
N ALA A 15 -9.28 15.87 -10.40
CA ALA A 15 -8.07 16.28 -11.11
C ALA A 15 -8.26 16.32 -12.64
N GLY A 16 -9.42 15.95 -13.20
CA GLY A 16 -9.65 15.93 -14.65
C GLY A 16 -8.69 15.02 -15.44
N VAL A 17 -8.20 13.93 -14.84
CA VAL A 17 -7.28 12.96 -15.46
C VAL A 17 -7.83 11.54 -15.37
N SER A 18 -7.13 10.58 -15.95
CA SER A 18 -7.49 9.16 -15.81
C SER A 18 -7.06 8.60 -14.44
N ALA A 19 -7.75 7.56 -13.95
CA ALA A 19 -7.33 6.85 -12.75
C ALA A 19 -5.93 6.21 -12.88
N ALA A 20 -5.50 5.89 -14.11
CA ALA A 20 -4.14 5.42 -14.39
C ALA A 20 -3.12 6.52 -14.15
N THR A 21 -3.39 7.76 -14.58
CA THR A 21 -2.54 8.93 -14.34
C THR A 21 -2.34 9.18 -12.84
N VAL A 22 -3.42 9.14 -12.05
CA VAL A 22 -3.32 9.26 -10.59
C VAL A 22 -2.48 8.12 -10.00
N SER A 23 -2.69 6.88 -10.47
CA SER A 23 -1.87 5.75 -10.06
C SER A 23 -0.39 5.91 -10.42
N HIS A 24 -0.08 6.52 -11.56
CA HIS A 24 1.30 6.78 -11.96
C HIS A 24 1.98 7.81 -11.08
N VAL A 25 1.28 8.90 -10.73
CA VAL A 25 1.79 9.92 -9.80
C VAL A 25 1.99 9.35 -8.40
N LEU A 26 1.04 8.57 -7.88
CA LEU A 26 1.13 8.01 -6.53
C LEU A 26 2.19 6.91 -6.37
N ASN A 27 2.52 6.20 -7.45
CA ASN A 27 3.52 5.12 -7.42
C ASN A 27 4.84 5.50 -8.12
N ASP A 28 4.96 6.73 -8.61
CA ASP A 28 6.11 7.24 -9.36
C ASP A 28 6.57 6.31 -10.49
N THR A 29 5.62 5.86 -11.32
CA THR A 29 5.88 4.83 -12.37
C THR A 29 5.92 5.37 -13.80
N ALA A 30 5.57 6.63 -14.02
CA ALA A 30 5.63 7.27 -15.33
C ALA A 30 5.93 8.77 -15.21
N PRO A 31 6.65 9.37 -16.17
CA PRO A 31 6.90 10.80 -16.18
C PRO A 31 5.59 11.57 -16.47
N ILE A 32 5.11 12.30 -15.47
CA ILE A 32 3.94 13.19 -15.55
C ILE A 32 4.43 14.63 -15.35
N SER A 33 3.78 15.60 -15.99
CA SER A 33 4.14 17.01 -15.79
C SER A 33 4.06 17.40 -14.31
N THR A 34 5.03 18.18 -13.85
CA THR A 34 5.11 18.65 -12.46
C THR A 34 3.84 19.38 -12.02
N GLU A 35 3.24 20.16 -12.92
CA GLU A 35 1.95 20.83 -12.70
C GLU A 35 0.81 19.83 -12.40
N THR A 36 0.69 18.76 -13.20
CA THR A 36 -0.35 17.74 -13.01
C THR A 36 -0.12 16.95 -11.72
N SER A 37 1.14 16.59 -11.44
CA SER A 37 1.52 15.88 -10.22
C SER A 37 1.22 16.69 -8.97
N ALA A 38 1.55 17.98 -8.97
CA ALA A 38 1.26 18.89 -7.86
C ALA A 38 -0.26 18.99 -7.61
N ARG A 39 -1.05 19.20 -8.65
CA ARG A 39 -2.52 19.25 -8.54
C ARG A 39 -3.11 17.97 -7.97
N ILE A 40 -2.63 16.80 -8.40
CA ILE A 40 -3.08 15.51 -7.88
C ILE A 40 -2.73 15.36 -6.40
N LEU A 41 -1.52 15.75 -5.99
CA LEU A 41 -1.08 15.67 -4.59
C LEU A 41 -1.89 16.58 -3.66
N GLU A 42 -2.26 17.79 -4.10
CA GLU A 42 -3.16 18.65 -3.35
C GLU A 42 -4.54 18.02 -3.16
N ILE A 43 -5.14 17.51 -4.24
CA ILE A 43 -6.46 16.87 -4.19
C ILE A 43 -6.45 15.61 -3.30
N VAL A 44 -5.37 14.83 -3.34
CA VAL A 44 -5.18 13.65 -2.47
C VAL A 44 -5.20 14.06 -1.00
N LYS A 45 -4.55 15.18 -0.67
CA LYS A 45 -4.50 15.74 0.67
C LYS A 45 -5.86 16.28 1.11
N ASP A 46 -6.52 17.06 0.26
CA ASP A 46 -7.83 17.66 0.55
C ASP A 46 -8.93 16.62 0.75
N LEU A 47 -8.87 15.53 -0.03
CA LEU A 47 -9.82 14.43 0.07
C LEU A 47 -9.45 13.41 1.16
N ASN A 48 -8.32 13.60 1.86
CA ASN A 48 -7.78 12.71 2.87
C ASN A 48 -7.74 11.24 2.39
N TYR A 49 -7.25 11.04 1.17
CA TYR A 49 -7.18 9.72 0.55
C TYR A 49 -6.06 8.89 1.17
N GLU A 50 -6.43 7.75 1.77
CA GLU A 50 -5.48 6.73 2.19
C GLU A 50 -5.51 5.52 1.25
N PRO A 51 -4.36 5.07 0.72
CA PRO A 51 -4.29 3.87 -0.09
C PRO A 51 -4.77 2.65 0.69
N ASN A 52 -5.78 1.96 0.17
CA ASN A 52 -6.20 0.68 0.74
C ASN A 52 -5.20 -0.41 0.37
N MET A 53 -4.27 -0.69 1.28
CA MET A 53 -3.21 -1.69 1.12
C MET A 53 -3.75 -3.10 0.82
N LEU A 54 -4.88 -3.50 1.42
CA LEU A 54 -5.52 -4.80 1.17
C LEU A 54 -6.01 -4.91 -0.29
N ALA A 55 -6.69 -3.87 -0.79
CA ALA A 55 -7.16 -3.83 -2.17
C ALA A 55 -6.00 -3.78 -3.17
N ARG A 56 -4.92 -3.09 -2.82
CA ARG A 56 -3.69 -3.00 -3.63
C ARG A 56 -3.00 -4.37 -3.73
N ASN A 57 -2.89 -5.08 -2.61
CA ASN A 57 -2.29 -6.41 -2.53
C ASN A 57 -3.14 -7.46 -3.28
N LEU A 58 -4.47 -7.39 -3.16
CA LEU A 58 -5.38 -8.23 -3.95
C LEU A 58 -5.18 -8.04 -5.47
N ARG A 59 -5.11 -6.79 -5.94
CA ARG A 59 -4.92 -6.48 -7.38
C ARG A 59 -3.56 -6.95 -7.88
N LYS A 60 -2.52 -6.86 -7.05
CA LYS A 60 -1.17 -7.36 -7.39
C LYS A 60 -1.03 -8.89 -7.26
N GLN A 61 -2.05 -9.59 -6.74
CA GLN A 61 -1.98 -11.00 -6.34
C GLN A 61 -0.77 -11.31 -5.43
N GLU A 62 -0.32 -10.31 -4.66
CA GLU A 62 0.86 -10.39 -3.80
C GLU A 62 0.48 -9.80 -2.45
N THR A 63 0.47 -10.61 -1.40
CA THR A 63 0.10 -10.16 -0.04
C THR A 63 1.26 -9.51 0.71
N ARG A 64 2.50 -9.81 0.28
CA ARG A 64 3.74 -9.50 1.03
C ARG A 64 3.64 -9.95 2.49
N THR A 65 3.02 -11.10 2.72
CA THR A 65 2.87 -11.71 4.04
C THR A 65 3.49 -13.10 4.03
N ILE A 66 4.34 -13.40 5.00
CA ILE A 66 5.01 -14.68 5.19
C ILE A 66 4.39 -15.34 6.42
N GLY A 67 3.88 -16.56 6.29
CA GLY A 67 3.39 -17.31 7.44
C GLY A 67 4.53 -18.07 8.13
N PHE A 68 4.67 -17.90 9.44
CA PHE A 68 5.60 -18.69 10.26
C PHE A 68 4.83 -19.81 10.99
N ILE A 69 5.11 -21.07 10.66
CA ILE A 69 4.47 -22.24 11.27
C ILE A 69 5.50 -22.97 12.12
N ALA A 70 5.21 -23.13 13.41
CA ALA A 70 6.01 -23.92 14.34
C ALA A 70 5.13 -24.91 15.10
N ASN A 71 5.72 -26.04 15.50
CA ASN A 71 5.02 -27.09 16.23
C ASN A 71 4.61 -26.64 17.65
N THR A 72 5.39 -25.75 18.26
CA THR A 72 5.03 -25.05 19.51
C THR A 72 5.79 -23.74 19.62
N VAL A 73 5.13 -22.70 20.13
CA VAL A 73 5.76 -21.40 20.43
C VAL A 73 6.45 -21.38 21.80
N MET A 74 6.28 -22.45 22.59
CA MET A 74 6.77 -22.58 23.97
C MET A 74 8.21 -23.14 24.06
N SER A 75 8.87 -23.38 22.93
CA SER A 75 10.27 -23.81 22.90
C SER A 75 11.19 -22.59 22.86
N ASP A 76 12.27 -22.60 23.65
CA ASP A 76 13.25 -21.49 23.73
C ASP A 76 13.88 -21.09 22.39
N LEU A 77 13.86 -22.00 21.41
CA LEU A 77 14.43 -21.76 20.08
C LEU A 77 13.49 -20.94 19.18
N VAL A 78 12.18 -21.14 19.30
CA VAL A 78 11.19 -20.60 18.35
C VAL A 78 11.05 -19.07 18.41
N PRO A 79 11.03 -18.41 19.58
CA PRO A 79 11.01 -16.96 19.67
C PRO A 79 12.23 -16.29 19.03
N ASN A 80 13.42 -16.87 19.21
CA ASN A 80 14.66 -16.34 18.62
C ASN A 80 14.64 -16.46 17.09
N MET A 81 14.19 -17.59 16.57
CA MET A 81 14.01 -17.80 15.12
C MET A 81 12.94 -16.86 14.54
N MET A 82 11.81 -16.71 15.23
CA MET A 82 10.72 -15.83 14.81
C MET A 82 11.16 -14.37 14.79
N GLY A 83 11.91 -13.92 15.82
CA GLY A 83 12.46 -12.56 15.87
C GLY A 83 13.41 -12.28 14.70
N GLY A 84 14.34 -13.20 14.41
CA GLY A 84 15.23 -13.08 13.26
C GLY A 84 14.50 -13.09 11.91
N ALA A 85 13.50 -13.97 11.76
CA ALA A 85 12.67 -14.03 10.56
C ALA A 85 11.85 -12.75 10.37
N MET A 86 11.31 -12.19 11.46
CA MET A 86 10.50 -10.96 11.43
C MET A 86 11.35 -9.76 11.01
N GLN A 87 12.55 -9.62 11.57
CA GLN A 87 13.48 -8.56 11.17
C GLN A 87 13.82 -8.65 9.68
N ALA A 88 14.20 -9.85 9.22
CA ALA A 88 14.54 -10.07 7.82
C ALA A 88 13.37 -9.82 6.84
N ALA A 89 12.13 -10.11 7.27
CA ALA A 89 10.91 -9.84 6.50
C ALA A 89 10.64 -8.33 6.40
N VAL A 90 10.71 -7.61 7.52
CA VAL A 90 10.51 -6.15 7.57
C VAL A 90 11.53 -5.43 6.70
N ASP A 91 12.80 -5.80 6.78
CA ASP A 91 13.87 -5.21 5.97
C ASP A 91 13.62 -5.36 4.45
N ARG A 92 12.86 -6.38 4.05
CA ARG A 92 12.49 -6.68 2.66
C ARG A 92 11.09 -6.19 2.29
N GLY A 93 10.40 -5.49 3.19
CA GLY A 93 9.05 -4.97 2.97
C GLY A 93 7.95 -6.03 3.03
N TYR A 94 8.18 -7.13 3.75
CA TYR A 94 7.21 -8.18 4.06
C TYR A 94 6.72 -8.07 5.50
N ASN A 95 5.50 -8.55 5.74
CA ASN A 95 4.96 -8.82 7.06
C ASN A 95 5.19 -10.29 7.41
N LEU A 96 5.52 -10.61 8.66
CA LEU A 96 5.63 -11.98 9.20
C LEU A 96 4.54 -12.20 10.25
#